data_AF-A0A3G8ZES0-F1
#
_entry.id   AF-A0A3G8ZES0-F1
#
_cell.length_a   1.000
_cell.length_b   1.000
_cell.length_c   1.000
_cell.angle_alpha   90.00
_cell.angle_beta   90.00
_cell.angle_gamma   90.00
#
_symmetry.space_group_name_H-M   'P 1'
#
loop_
_entity.id
_entity.type
_entity.pdbx_description
1 polymer ?
#
loop_
_entity_poly.entity_id
_entity_poly.type
_entity_poly.pdbx_seq_one_letter_code
_entity_poly.pdbx_strand_id
1 'polypeptide(L)' 'METCNYCKKEIPLRESSDTVLNGFYDADIKVNCCFNERCIGIHYLEKSKTKYAGLYSEYPITKVSENIITVPKTAKK' A
#
# COMPACT_ATOMS: atom_id res chain seq x y z
N MET A 1 -9.04 5.11 1.81
CA MET A 1 -8.89 3.69 1.41
C MET A 1 -7.76 3.62 0.40
N GLU A 2 -6.88 2.62 0.50
CA GLU A 2 -5.71 2.50 -0.38
C GLU A 2 -6.09 1.82 -1.70
N THR A 3 -5.57 2.33 -2.82
CA THR A 3 -5.92 1.89 -4.17
C THR A 3 -4.72 1.22 -4.85
N CYS A 4 -4.94 0.12 -5.56
CA CYS A 4 -3.90 -0.55 -6.33
C CYS A 4 -3.50 0.26 -7.57
N ASN A 5 -2.20 0.50 -7.75
CA ASN A 5 -1.67 1.27 -8.88
C ASN A 5 -1.89 0.57 -10.23
N TYR A 6 -2.04 -0.75 -10.27
CA TYR A 6 -2.15 -1.54 -11.50
C TYR A 6 -3.60 -1.74 -11.96
N CYS A 7 -4.47 -2.24 -11.08
CA CYS A 7 -5.87 -2.48 -11.44
C CYS A 7 -6.81 -1.30 -11.16
N LYS A 8 -6.31 -0.23 -10.51
CA LYS A 8 -7.07 0.97 -10.12
C LYS A 8 -8.30 0.70 -9.24
N LYS A 9 -8.37 -0.49 -8.65
CA LYS A 9 -9.40 -0.87 -7.67
C LYS A 9 -8.88 -0.68 -6.25
N GLU A 10 -9.80 -0.50 -5.32
CA GLU A 10 -9.50 -0.50 -3.90
C GLU A 10 -8.89 -1.85 -3.48
N ILE A 11 -7.92 -1.80 -2.57
CA ILE A 11 -7.31 -3.01 -2.03
C ILE A 11 -8.23 -3.53 -0.92
N PRO A 12 -8.81 -4.74 -1.06
CA PRO A 12 -9.74 -5.26 -0.06
C PRO A 12 -9.02 -5.59 1.24
N LEU A 13 -9.77 -5.71 2.33
CA LEU A 13 -9.23 -6.24 3.59
C LEU A 13 -8.81 -7.70 3.42
N ARG A 14 -7.80 -8.12 4.17
CA ARG A 14 -7.43 -9.54 4.25
C ARG A 14 -8.49 -10.29 5.05
N GLU A 15 -8.88 -11.49 4.63
CA GLU A 15 -9.99 -12.30 5.22
C GLU A 15 -9.82 -12.73 6.69
N SER A 16 -8.86 -12.16 7.42
CA SER A 16 -8.66 -12.42 8.84
C SER A 16 -8.06 -11.21 9.58
N SER A 17 -8.23 -10.00 9.03
CA SER A 17 -7.72 -8.78 9.64
C SER A 17 -8.61 -7.58 9.34
N ASP A 18 -8.93 -6.81 10.38
CA ASP A 18 -9.68 -5.56 10.26
C ASP A 18 -8.79 -4.35 9.91
N THR A 19 -7.46 -4.55 9.96
CA THR A 19 -6.47 -3.48 9.81
C THR A 19 -5.50 -3.73 8.66
N VAL A 20 -5.28 -4.96 8.22
CA VAL A 20 -4.36 -5.30 7.13
C VAL A 20 -5.11 -5.47 5.82
N LEU A 21 -4.66 -4.77 4.79
CA LEU A 21 -5.19 -4.91 3.44
C LEU A 21 -4.55 -6.10 2.72
N ASN A 22 -5.27 -6.67 1.76
CA ASN A 22 -4.81 -7.77 0.91
C ASN A 22 -3.89 -7.25 -0.21
N GLY A 23 -2.77 -6.65 0.17
CA GLY A 23 -1.80 -6.05 -0.72
C GLY A 23 -0.54 -5.59 0.00
N PHE A 24 0.40 -5.07 -0.80
CA PHE A 24 1.69 -4.58 -0.34
C PHE A 24 2.05 -3.24 -0.99
N TYR A 25 2.83 -2.44 -0.27
CA TYR A 25 3.49 -1.24 -0.74
C TYR A 25 4.93 -1.57 -1.10
N ASP A 26 5.31 -1.34 -2.35
CA ASP A 26 6.70 -1.39 -2.77
C ASP A 26 7.36 -0.02 -2.55
N ALA A 27 8.33 0.04 -1.65
CA ALA A 27 9.01 1.28 -1.29
C ALA A 27 10.04 1.75 -2.33
N ASP A 28 10.55 0.83 -3.17
CA ASP A 28 11.56 1.14 -4.18
C ASP A 28 10.96 2.00 -5.30
N ILE A 29 9.78 1.60 -5.77
CA ILE A 29 9.06 2.29 -6.85
C ILE A 29 7.82 3.06 -6.38
N LYS A 30 7.56 3.06 -5.07
CA LYS A 30 6.48 3.79 -4.40
C LYS A 30 5.08 3.47 -4.96
N VAL A 31 4.75 2.18 -5.06
CA VAL A 31 3.44 1.73 -5.57
C VAL A 31 2.72 0.83 -4.58
N ASN A 32 1.39 0.96 -4.53
CA ASN A 32 0.52 0.02 -3.85
C ASN A 32 0.08 -1.08 -4.84
N CYS A 33 0.19 -2.34 -4.45
CA CYS A 33 -0.22 -3.49 -5.25
C CYS A 33 -1.13 -4.40 -4.43
N CYS A 34 -2.21 -4.92 -5.03
CA CYS A 34 -3.03 -5.94 -4.38
C CYS A 34 -2.45 -7.34 -4.61
N PHE A 35 -2.72 -8.27 -3.69
CA PHE A 35 -2.37 -9.69 -3.83
C PHE A 35 -3.28 -10.42 -4.82
N ASN A 36 -3.35 -9.90 -6.04
CA ASN A 36 -3.97 -10.54 -7.18
C ASN A 36 -2.84 -10.96 -8.14
N GLU A 37 -2.83 -12.22 -8.57
CA GLU A 37 -1.78 -12.76 -9.44
C GLU A 37 -1.49 -11.88 -10.67
N ARG A 38 -2.53 -11.28 -11.26
CA ARG A 38 -2.38 -10.35 -12.39
C ARG A 38 -1.63 -9.08 -12.00
N CYS A 39 -1.94 -8.49 -10.84
CA CYS A 39 -1.30 -7.26 -10.38
C CYS A 39 0.14 -7.52 -9.94
N ILE A 40 0.37 -8.63 -9.26
CA ILE A 40 1.72 -9.09 -8.87
C ILE A 40 2.60 -9.32 -10.11
N GLY A 41 2.07 -9.99 -11.14
CA GLY A 41 2.81 -10.23 -12.38
C GLY A 41 3.18 -8.93 -13.09
N ILE A 42 2.24 -7.99 -13.22
CA ILE A 42 2.53 -6.67 -13.80
C ILE A 42 3.53 -5.91 -12.92
N HIS A 43 3.40 -6.00 -11.59
CA HIS A 43 4.30 -5.35 -10.66
C HIS A 43 5.76 -5.77 -10.85
N TYR A 44 6.04 -7.07 -10.83
CA TYR A 44 7.41 -7.56 -11.02
C TYR A 44 7.93 -7.30 -12.42
N LEU A 45 7.08 -7.36 -13.44
CA LEU A 45 7.45 -6.98 -14.81
C LEU A 45 7.87 -5.51 -14.89
N GLU A 46 7.09 -4.59 -14.32
CA GLU A 46 7.45 -3.16 -14.31
C GLU A 46 8.68 -2.90 -13.45
N LYS A 47 8.79 -3.53 -12.27
CA LYS A 47 9.95 -3.39 -11.38
C LYS A 47 11.24 -3.87 -12.05
N SER A 48 11.19 -4.95 -12.84
CA SER A 48 12.34 -5.46 -13.59
C SER A 48 12.91 -4.47 -14.63
N LYS A 49 12.11 -3.50 -15.08
CA LYS A 49 12.55 -2.44 -16.00
C LYS A 49 13.22 -1.27 -15.27
N THR A 50 13.25 -1.30 -13.94
CA THR A 50 13.86 -0.27 -13.10
C THR A 50 15.21 -0.72 -12.57
N LYS A 51 15.98 0.19 -11.98
CA LYS A 51 17.23 -0.13 -11.27
C LYS A 51 17.05 -1.01 -10.02
N TYR A 52 15.80 -1.26 -9.60
CA TYR A 52 15.45 -2.04 -8.41
C TYR A 52 15.05 -3.49 -8.75
N ALA A 53 15.36 -3.95 -9.96
CA ALA A 53 15.11 -5.32 -10.39
C ALA A 53 15.71 -6.33 -9.40
N GLY A 54 14.89 -7.29 -8.94
CA GLY A 54 15.29 -8.32 -7.98
C GLY A 54 15.35 -7.87 -6.52
N LEU A 55 15.00 -6.62 -6.21
CA LEU A 55 14.83 -6.17 -4.82
C LEU A 55 13.41 -6.46 -4.33
N TYR A 56 13.27 -6.69 -3.02
CA TYR A 56 12.01 -7.06 -2.37
C TYR A 56 11.69 -6.14 -1.18
N SER A 57 11.79 -4.82 -1.39
CA SER A 57 11.41 -3.80 -0.39
C SER A 57 9.87 -3.64 -0.31
N GLU A 58 9.16 -4.73 -0.07
CA GLU A 58 7.70 -4.81 -0.08
C GLU A 58 7.16 -4.90 1.36
N TYR A 59 6.20 -4.04 1.70
CA TYR A 59 5.64 -3.93 3.05
C TYR A 59 4.13 -4.15 3.03
N PRO A 60 3.54 -4.82 4.03
CA PRO A 60 2.09 -4.96 4.11
C PRO A 60 1.42 -3.58 4.26
N ILE A 61 0.30 -3.38 3.56
CA ILE A 61 -0.48 -2.14 3.68
C ILE A 61 -1.48 -2.29 4.82
N THR A 62 -1.53 -1.30 5.72
CA THR A 62 -2.52 -1.24 6.79
C THR A 62 -3.50 -0.08 6.57
N LYS A 63 -4.76 -0.26 6.97
CA LYS A 63 -5.72 0.84 7.11
C LYS A 63 -5.14 1.84 8.11
N VAL A 64 -4.77 3.03 7.64
CA VAL A 64 -4.53 4.15 8.54
C VAL A 64 -5.89 4.52 9.10
N SER A 65 -6.17 4.16 10.35
CA SER A 65 -7.32 4.71 11.06
C SER A 65 -7.09 6.22 11.14
N GLU A 66 -8.00 7.00 10.57
CA GLU A 66 -8.08 8.45 10.74
C GLU A 66 -8.42 8.78 12.22
N ASN A 67 -7.61 8.34 13.18
CA ASN A 67 -7.52 9.03 14.45
C ASN A 67 -6.62 10.24 14.19
N ILE A 68 -7.25 11.25 13.61
CA ILE A 68 -6.81 12.63 13.62
C ILE A 68 -6.27 12.88 15.03
N ILE A 69 -4.96 13.04 15.13
CA ILE A 69 -4.32 13.61 16.30
C ILE A 69 -5.02 14.97 16.45
N THR A 70 -5.98 15.03 17.37
CA THR A 70 -6.57 16.29 17.81
C THR A 70 -5.45 16.99 18.54
N VAL A 71 -4.63 17.72 17.77
CA VAL A 71 -3.69 18.66 18.34
C VAL A 71 -4.55 19.63 19.15
N PRO A 72 -4.44 19.68 20.49
CA PRO A 72 -5.19 20.65 21.25
C PRO A 72 -4.77 22.02 20.71
N LYS A 73 -5.72 22.77 20.16
CA LYS A 73 -5.51 24.17 19.80
C LYS A 73 -4.93 24.83 21.05
N THR A 74 -3.65 25.19 21.00
CA THR A 74 -3.02 26.05 21.98
C THR A 74 -3.89 27.29 22.13
N ALA A 75 -4.56 27.41 23.27
CA ALA A 75 -5.23 28.62 23.68
C ALA A 75 -4.16 29.73 23.74
N LYS A 76 -4.22 30.66 22.78
CA LYS A 76 -3.45 31.89 22.84
C LYS A 76 -4.12 32.79 23.88
N LYS A 77 -3.31 33.12 24.88
CA LYS A 77 -3.58 33.96 26.04
C LYS A 77 -3.83 35.42 25.64
#